data_AF-A0A250I6G8-F1
#
_entry.id   AF-A0A250I6G8-F1
#
_cell.length_a   1.000
_cell.length_b   1.000
_cell.length_c   1.000
_cell.angle_alpha   90.00
_cell.angle_beta   90.00
_cell.angle_gamma   90.00
#
_symmetry.space_group_name_H-M   'P 1'
#
loop_
_entity.id
_entity.type
_entity.pdbx_description
1 polymer ?
#
loop_
_entity_poly.entity_id
_entity_poly.type
_entity_poly.pdbx_seq_one_letter_code
_entity_poly.pdbx_strand_id
1 'polypeptide(L)'
;MNCFSRMRPLLLLAITLVFTPVAWGQTERVALHPCEFDTKGNIRLDDNTKKLLRDACDDFVARRYQEAQKVSLPEVKSFLLQEGGSCANREEQALNGCLDGLAQKLQATQVVLVTLRLSREKKQEVLYVTEYIVDTQGQIPKEEQRAVRKKSETWIAVFKGIEQLFASAALPPLYSSVLIQKPSEGAELPVGQEVVVTAQLKVSSKRRSLPHSKELRFSVRRIDQEQAESLPQVGSDGDTSSASWTPGEVGWYVIRASWPGKDSRPDLSAEIKVHVVEPQPLCEIEILEPAQNAKLFTGQVVSVHARLVAKNGEQKVKCPEALSPDTLTFFAMRGEELSTPPTQMSAQNGIYSTTWVPMNEDKYTLVVAYPKEGVPRALRQVTVEHCVPTGSRCTLKRTASWVSVGLGAAAGVLAGWSAFDSHTAYKALGQAYQGGEAPDFSRSEEIISLRDQYISRRNLAVGSSIAAVVLAGAGGLCLWHCDSPEQEKTPHEPEAMPGQTLLHVGPGQVGVSVRLP
;
A
#
# COMPACT_ATOMS: atom_id res chain seq x y z
N MET A 1 -40.00 40.36 8.44
CA MET A 1 -39.82 41.10 7.18
C MET A 1 -38.48 41.83 7.23
N ASN A 2 -37.77 41.79 6.11
CA ASN A 2 -36.53 42.49 5.73
C ASN A 2 -35.18 41.91 6.18
N CYS A 3 -34.67 41.08 5.27
CA CYS A 3 -33.27 40.75 4.99
C CYS A 3 -32.39 41.99 4.77
N PHE A 4 -31.10 41.91 5.14
CA PHE A 4 -30.02 42.29 4.23
C PHE A 4 -28.73 41.53 4.60
N SER A 5 -28.19 40.86 3.58
CA SER A 5 -27.03 39.97 3.58
C SER A 5 -25.72 40.77 3.51
N ARG A 6 -24.73 40.38 4.32
CA ARG A 6 -23.31 40.77 4.13
C ARG A 6 -22.57 39.59 3.50
N MET A 7 -22.36 39.65 2.18
CA MET A 7 -21.39 38.80 1.49
C MET A 7 -19.97 39.25 1.79
N ARG A 8 -19.09 38.30 2.11
CA ARG A 8 -17.64 38.46 2.17
C ARG A 8 -17.03 38.14 0.79
N PRO A 9 -15.87 38.73 0.44
CA PRO A 9 -15.31 38.60 -0.90
C PRO A 9 -14.66 37.23 -1.11
N LEU A 10 -14.93 36.64 -2.27
CA LEU A 10 -14.26 35.47 -2.81
C LEU A 10 -12.80 35.82 -3.13
N LEU A 11 -11.88 35.17 -2.42
CA LEU A 11 -10.45 35.16 -2.73
C LEU A 11 -10.24 34.24 -3.95
N LEU A 12 -10.02 34.84 -5.12
CA LEU A 12 -9.60 34.13 -6.33
C LEU A 12 -8.16 33.64 -6.13
N LEU A 13 -8.02 32.34 -5.83
CA LEU A 13 -6.74 31.65 -5.80
C LEU A 13 -6.33 31.34 -7.24
N ALA A 14 -5.47 32.17 -7.81
CA ALA A 14 -4.83 31.91 -9.10
C ALA A 14 -3.86 30.73 -8.94
N ILE A 15 -4.26 29.56 -9.43
CA ILE A 15 -3.40 28.38 -9.53
C ILE A 15 -2.43 28.62 -10.70
N THR A 16 -1.24 29.12 -10.40
CA THR A 16 -0.09 29.06 -11.31
C THR A 16 0.42 27.61 -11.33
N LEU A 17 -0.03 26.85 -12.33
CA LEU A 17 0.59 25.57 -12.73
C LEU A 17 2.01 25.86 -13.23
N VAL A 18 3.00 25.73 -12.35
CA VAL A 18 4.40 25.64 -12.74
C VAL A 18 4.60 24.25 -13.34
N PHE A 19 4.49 24.15 -14.66
CA PHE A 19 5.01 23.02 -15.41
C PHE A 19 6.53 23.00 -15.23
N THR A 20 7.05 22.22 -14.29
CA THR A 20 8.44 21.80 -14.35
C THR A 20 8.59 20.93 -15.59
N PRO A 21 9.51 21.22 -16.52
CA PRO A 21 9.75 20.34 -17.66
C PRO A 21 10.18 18.98 -17.09
N VAL A 22 9.32 17.98 -17.25
CA VAL A 22 9.70 16.58 -17.13
C VAL A 22 10.92 16.43 -18.04
N ALA A 23 12.02 15.91 -17.53
CA ALA A 23 13.18 15.58 -18.35
C ALA A 23 12.74 14.52 -19.37
N TRP A 24 12.30 14.97 -20.55
CA TRP A 24 12.01 14.10 -21.67
C TRP A 24 13.30 13.36 -21.98
N GLY A 25 13.23 12.02 -22.01
CA GLY A 25 14.39 11.17 -22.23
C GLY A 25 15.22 11.69 -23.40
N GLN A 26 16.50 11.96 -23.15
CA GLN A 26 17.39 12.41 -24.21
C GLN A 26 17.44 11.31 -25.26
N THR A 27 16.87 11.58 -26.42
CA THR A 27 16.94 10.69 -27.56
C THR A 27 18.40 10.58 -27.97
N GLU A 28 18.96 9.37 -27.91
CA GLU A 28 20.35 9.11 -28.29
C GLU A 28 20.59 9.57 -29.73
N ARG A 29 21.45 10.58 -29.88
CA ARG A 29 21.85 11.12 -31.18
C ARG A 29 23.11 10.40 -31.64
N VAL A 30 23.06 9.75 -32.79
CA VAL A 30 24.23 9.05 -33.36
C VAL A 30 24.71 9.79 -34.59
N ALA A 31 26.00 10.14 -34.62
CA ALA A 31 26.66 10.71 -35.78
C ALA A 31 27.40 9.62 -36.56
N LEU A 32 27.03 9.45 -37.83
CA LEU A 32 27.63 8.45 -38.71
C LEU A 32 28.66 9.13 -39.60
N HIS A 33 29.93 8.82 -39.38
CA HIS A 33 31.01 9.26 -40.26
C HIS A 33 30.92 8.49 -41.59
N PRO A 34 31.08 9.15 -42.76
CA PRO A 34 31.14 8.46 -44.05
C PRO A 34 32.19 7.36 -44.06
N CYS A 35 31.89 6.21 -44.66
CA CYS A 35 32.85 5.12 -44.74
C CYS A 35 34.08 5.55 -45.55
N GLU A 36 35.26 5.27 -45.01
CA GLU A 36 36.53 5.49 -45.71
C GLU A 36 37.07 4.19 -46.28
N PHE A 37 37.67 4.27 -47.47
CA PHE A 37 38.30 3.13 -48.12
C PHE A 37 39.81 3.37 -48.28
N ASP A 38 40.60 2.50 -47.64
CA ASP A 38 42.07 2.52 -47.71
C ASP A 38 42.60 1.28 -48.45
N THR A 39 43.70 1.45 -49.19
CA THR A 39 44.42 0.35 -49.85
C THR A 39 45.83 0.28 -49.33
N LYS A 40 46.19 -0.85 -48.72
CA LYS A 40 47.58 -1.18 -48.35
C LYS A 40 48.23 -2.09 -49.38
N GLY A 41 49.41 -1.68 -49.85
CA GLY A 41 50.17 -2.36 -50.91
C GLY A 41 49.82 -1.87 -52.31
N ASN A 42 50.54 -2.36 -53.33
CA ASN A 42 50.37 -1.97 -54.74
C ASN A 42 49.06 -2.52 -55.37
N ILE A 43 47.93 -2.44 -54.67
CA ILE A 43 46.62 -2.79 -55.19
C ILE A 43 46.03 -1.53 -55.83
N ARG A 44 45.80 -1.56 -57.15
CA ARG A 44 45.06 -0.52 -57.86
C ARG A 44 43.62 -0.96 -58.01
N LEU A 45 42.72 -0.21 -57.38
CA LEU A 45 41.29 -0.26 -57.63
C LEU A 45 40.89 0.97 -58.43
N ASP A 46 40.03 0.78 -59.42
CA ASP A 46 39.42 1.89 -60.13
C ASP A 46 38.48 2.67 -59.20
N ASP A 47 38.27 3.95 -59.51
CA ASP A 47 37.49 4.83 -58.66
C ASP A 47 36.01 4.44 -58.58
N ASN A 48 35.47 3.76 -59.59
CA ASN A 48 34.09 3.26 -59.55
C ASN A 48 33.95 2.13 -58.53
N THR A 49 34.91 1.21 -58.48
CA THR A 49 34.91 0.14 -57.46
C THR A 49 35.07 0.72 -56.05
N LYS A 50 35.96 1.70 -55.85
CA LYS A 50 36.10 2.38 -54.55
C LYS A 50 34.83 3.12 -54.13
N LYS A 51 34.14 3.75 -55.08
CA LYS A 51 32.86 4.43 -54.84
C LYS A 51 31.78 3.42 -54.47
N LEU A 52 31.65 2.34 -55.24
CA LEU A 52 30.67 1.29 -54.97
C LEU A 52 30.85 0.66 -53.57
N LEU A 53 32.11 0.43 -53.16
CA LEU A 53 32.41 -0.09 -51.81
C LEU A 53 32.03 0.90 -50.71
N ARG A 54 32.27 2.19 -50.91
CA ARG A 54 31.86 3.24 -49.97
C ARG A 54 30.35 3.37 -49.87
N ASP A 55 29.66 3.46 -51.01
CA ASP A 55 28.19 3.61 -51.05
C ASP A 55 27.50 2.41 -50.36
N ALA A 56 27.97 1.18 -50.61
CA ALA A 56 27.42 0.00 -49.96
C ALA A 56 27.69 -0.04 -48.45
N CYS A 57 28.87 0.46 -48.02
CA CYS A 57 29.21 0.58 -46.61
C CYS A 57 28.31 1.61 -45.92
N ASP A 58 28.15 2.79 -46.51
CA ASP A 58 27.29 3.86 -46.02
C ASP A 58 25.83 3.38 -45.90
N ASP A 59 25.30 2.71 -46.93
CA ASP A 59 23.96 2.13 -46.92
C ASP A 59 23.79 1.07 -45.82
N PHE A 60 24.84 0.27 -45.58
CA PHE A 60 24.82 -0.75 -44.54
C PHE A 60 24.82 -0.11 -43.14
N VAL A 61 25.72 0.84 -42.88
CA VAL A 61 25.80 1.58 -41.62
C VAL A 61 24.49 2.33 -41.37
N ALA A 62 23.94 2.99 -42.40
CA ALA A 62 22.66 3.66 -42.30
C ALA A 62 21.52 2.69 -41.92
N ARG A 63 21.44 1.51 -42.53
CA ARG A 63 20.44 0.49 -42.15
C ARG A 63 20.65 -0.02 -40.72
N ARG A 64 21.90 -0.24 -40.31
CA ARG A 64 22.28 -0.72 -38.97
C ARG A 64 21.83 0.23 -37.85
N TYR A 65 21.89 1.54 -38.08
CA TYR A 65 21.51 2.57 -37.11
C TYR A 65 20.16 3.23 -37.42
N GLN A 66 19.25 2.57 -38.14
CA GLN A 66 17.98 3.16 -38.58
C GLN A 66 17.04 3.60 -37.44
N GLU A 67 17.13 2.95 -36.27
CA GLU A 67 16.30 3.25 -35.10
C GLU A 67 16.85 4.39 -34.22
N ALA A 68 18.11 4.79 -34.42
CA ALA A 68 18.73 5.89 -33.68
C ALA A 68 18.36 7.26 -34.29
N GLN A 69 18.34 8.31 -33.47
CA GLN A 69 18.18 9.67 -33.99
C GLN A 69 19.49 10.11 -34.66
N LYS A 70 19.55 9.98 -35.98
CA LYS A 70 20.77 10.29 -36.73
C LYS A 70 20.99 11.80 -36.81
N VAL A 71 22.23 12.22 -36.60
CA VAL A 71 22.67 13.55 -37.05
C VAL A 71 22.63 13.57 -38.58
N SER A 72 22.25 14.71 -39.17
CA SER A 72 22.11 14.76 -40.62
C SER A 72 23.47 14.66 -41.30
N LEU A 73 23.54 13.93 -42.41
CA LEU A 73 24.77 13.79 -43.19
C LEU A 73 25.40 15.15 -43.62
N PRO A 74 24.63 16.19 -43.96
CA PRO A 74 25.20 17.53 -44.23
C PRO A 74 25.92 18.15 -43.04
N GLU A 75 25.42 17.97 -41.80
CA GLU A 75 26.07 18.47 -40.58
C GLU A 75 27.38 17.72 -40.29
N VAL A 76 27.39 16.40 -40.50
CA VAL A 76 28.63 15.61 -40.38
C VAL A 76 29.65 16.05 -41.43
N LYS A 77 29.23 16.22 -42.69
CA LYS A 77 30.12 16.65 -43.77
C LYS A 77 30.67 18.07 -43.55
N SER A 78 29.87 18.99 -43.04
CA SER A 78 30.33 20.37 -42.78
C SER A 78 31.39 20.40 -41.68
N PHE A 79 31.23 19.59 -40.63
CA PHE A 79 32.26 19.41 -39.61
C PHE A 79 33.55 18.83 -40.20
N LEU A 80 33.45 17.74 -40.96
CA LEU A 80 34.64 17.09 -41.54
C LEU A 80 35.39 18.02 -42.50
N LEU A 81 34.69 18.88 -43.24
CA LEU A 81 35.33 19.91 -44.07
C LEU A 81 36.10 20.95 -43.24
N GLN A 82 35.58 21.33 -42.06
CA GLN A 82 36.27 22.25 -41.15
C GLN A 82 37.51 21.62 -40.53
N GLU A 83 37.45 20.33 -40.23
CA GLU A 83 38.58 19.57 -39.70
C GLU A 83 39.65 19.24 -40.76
N GLY A 84 39.42 19.55 -42.04
CA GLY A 84 40.37 19.25 -43.13
C GLY A 84 40.21 17.86 -43.75
N GLY A 85 39.06 17.21 -43.56
CA GLY A 85 38.65 15.98 -44.25
C GLY A 85 38.21 14.85 -43.33
N SER A 86 38.23 13.63 -43.88
CA SER A 86 37.88 12.38 -43.19
C SER A 86 38.78 12.13 -41.98
N CYS A 87 38.21 11.70 -40.85
CA CYS A 87 38.99 11.33 -39.67
C CYS A 87 39.81 10.04 -39.89
N ALA A 88 39.40 9.18 -40.82
CA ALA A 88 39.89 7.81 -40.97
C ALA A 88 41.37 7.66 -41.34
N ASN A 89 41.97 8.67 -41.97
CA ASN A 89 43.36 8.62 -42.43
C ASN A 89 44.36 9.24 -41.45
N ARG A 90 43.89 9.60 -40.24
CA ARG A 90 44.73 10.22 -39.21
C ARG A 90 45.48 9.16 -38.41
N GLU A 91 46.61 9.58 -37.83
CA GLU A 91 47.27 8.80 -36.78
C GLU A 91 46.35 8.66 -35.57
N GLU A 92 46.53 7.60 -34.77
CA GLU A 92 45.61 7.21 -33.69
C GLU A 92 45.23 8.37 -32.75
N GLN A 93 46.20 9.17 -32.29
CA GLN A 93 45.90 10.33 -31.43
C GLN A 93 45.05 11.40 -32.13
N ALA A 94 45.32 11.65 -33.41
CA ALA A 94 44.59 12.63 -34.22
C ALA A 94 43.23 12.10 -34.71
N LEU A 95 43.10 10.77 -34.86
CA LEU A 95 41.83 10.09 -35.11
C LEU A 95 40.89 10.28 -33.92
N ASN A 96 41.37 10.02 -32.70
CA ASN A 96 40.57 10.15 -31.49
C ASN A 96 40.09 11.60 -31.31
N GLY A 97 41.00 12.58 -31.41
CA GLY A 97 40.62 14.00 -31.32
C GLY A 97 39.62 14.44 -32.39
N CYS A 98 39.71 13.91 -33.62
CA CYS A 98 38.76 14.20 -34.69
C CYS A 98 37.37 13.63 -34.41
N LEU A 99 37.28 12.40 -33.93
CA LEU A 99 36.02 11.74 -33.60
C LEU A 99 35.38 12.33 -32.33
N ASP A 100 36.17 12.67 -31.32
CA ASP A 100 35.71 13.38 -30.12
C ASP A 100 35.15 14.77 -30.47
N GLY A 101 35.87 15.52 -31.30
CA GLY A 101 35.41 16.81 -31.80
C GLY A 101 34.08 16.69 -32.56
N LEU A 102 33.94 15.64 -33.37
CA LEU A 102 32.71 15.36 -34.10
C LEU A 102 31.55 15.05 -33.14
N ALA A 103 31.79 14.25 -32.09
CA ALA A 103 30.79 13.91 -31.07
C ALA A 103 30.31 15.16 -30.33
N GLN A 104 31.25 15.95 -29.82
CA GLN A 104 30.99 17.16 -29.05
C GLN A 104 30.26 18.21 -29.87
N LYS A 105 30.73 18.48 -31.09
CA LYS A 105 30.16 19.53 -31.95
C LYS A 105 28.73 19.23 -32.36
N LEU A 106 28.44 17.96 -32.63
CA LEU A 106 27.13 17.51 -33.09
C LEU A 106 26.19 17.10 -31.94
N GLN A 107 26.66 17.20 -30.69
CA GLN A 107 25.95 16.71 -29.50
C GLN A 107 25.50 15.26 -29.69
N ALA A 108 26.34 14.45 -30.33
CA ALA A 108 26.09 13.05 -30.56
C ALA A 108 26.53 12.28 -29.31
N THR A 109 25.68 11.37 -28.83
CA THR A 109 26.03 10.44 -27.76
C THR A 109 27.05 9.40 -28.24
N GLN A 110 27.06 9.12 -29.54
CA GLN A 110 27.99 8.20 -30.17
C GLN A 110 28.39 8.68 -31.57
N VAL A 111 29.66 8.48 -31.91
CA VAL A 111 30.18 8.64 -33.28
C VAL A 111 30.65 7.28 -33.77
N VAL A 112 30.22 6.92 -34.98
CA VAL A 112 30.62 5.66 -35.61
C VAL A 112 31.41 5.97 -36.88
N LEU A 113 32.63 5.47 -36.94
CA LEU A 113 33.47 5.47 -38.13
C LEU A 113 33.74 4.03 -38.55
N VAL A 114 33.47 3.73 -39.81
CA VAL A 114 33.83 2.45 -40.42
C VAL A 114 34.89 2.69 -41.48
N THR A 115 35.97 1.93 -41.39
CA THR A 115 37.02 1.92 -42.40
C THR A 115 37.09 0.55 -43.07
N LEU A 116 37.13 0.56 -44.39
CA LEU A 116 37.35 -0.60 -45.23
C LEU A 116 38.80 -0.56 -45.73
N ARG A 117 39.63 -1.52 -45.32
CA ARG A 117 41.02 -1.60 -45.74
C ARG A 117 41.28 -2.85 -46.57
N LEU A 118 41.66 -2.68 -47.82
CA LEU A 118 42.10 -3.80 -48.65
C LEU A 118 43.62 -3.94 -48.56
N SER A 119 44.10 -5.13 -48.18
CA SER A 119 45.53 -5.44 -48.06
C SER A 119 45.87 -6.71 -48.84
N ARG A 120 47.09 -6.80 -49.40
CA ARG A 120 47.58 -8.03 -50.04
C ARG A 120 48.47 -8.80 -49.08
N GLU A 121 48.02 -9.97 -48.64
CA GLU A 121 48.79 -10.87 -47.78
C GLU A 121 49.02 -12.21 -48.46
N LYS A 122 50.28 -12.66 -48.54
CA LYS A 122 50.64 -14.00 -49.07
C LYS A 122 49.97 -14.33 -50.42
N LYS A 123 49.89 -13.36 -51.34
CA LYS A 123 49.23 -13.45 -52.67
C LYS A 123 47.68 -13.49 -52.66
N GLN A 124 47.05 -13.33 -51.50
CA GLN A 124 45.61 -13.16 -51.37
C GLN A 124 45.28 -11.70 -51.07
N GLU A 125 44.12 -11.25 -51.55
CA GLU A 125 43.57 -9.95 -51.18
C GLU A 125 42.69 -10.16 -49.95
N VAL A 126 42.90 -9.38 -48.91
CA VAL A 126 42.19 -9.48 -47.64
C VAL A 126 41.53 -8.14 -47.39
N LEU A 127 40.22 -8.17 -47.17
CA LEU A 127 39.45 -7.00 -46.79
C LEU A 127 39.33 -6.98 -45.27
N TYR A 128 39.88 -5.94 -44.68
CA TYR A 128 39.74 -5.60 -43.28
C TYR A 128 38.58 -4.62 -43.13
N VAL A 129 37.71 -4.88 -42.18
CA VAL A 129 36.67 -3.96 -41.76
C VAL A 129 37.01 -3.57 -40.33
N THR A 130 37.30 -2.29 -40.12
CA THR A 130 37.55 -1.76 -38.77
C THR A 130 36.45 -0.78 -38.43
N GLU A 131 35.73 -1.06 -37.35
CA GLU A 131 34.71 -0.18 -36.79
C GLU A 131 35.33 0.53 -35.58
N TYR A 132 35.26 1.85 -35.59
CA TYR A 132 35.62 2.73 -34.49
C TYR A 132 34.33 3.34 -33.96
N ILE A 133 34.02 3.06 -32.69
CA ILE A 133 32.89 3.65 -31.99
C ILE A 133 33.47 4.54 -30.91
N VAL A 134 33.09 5.81 -30.90
CA VAL A 134 33.52 6.77 -29.87
C VAL A 134 32.29 7.19 -29.08
N ASP A 135 32.34 6.96 -27.78
CA ASP A 135 31.31 7.41 -26.85
C ASP A 135 31.61 8.82 -26.32
N THR A 136 30.71 9.35 -25.49
CA THR A 136 30.88 10.67 -24.86
C THR A 136 32.07 10.76 -23.90
N GLN A 137 32.71 9.64 -23.55
CA GLN A 137 33.88 9.58 -22.68
C GLN A 137 35.19 9.51 -23.48
N GLY A 138 35.12 9.54 -24.81
CA GLY A 138 36.28 9.49 -25.71
C GLY A 138 36.97 8.12 -25.72
N GLN A 139 36.30 7.07 -25.25
CA GLN A 139 36.85 5.72 -25.33
C GLN A 139 36.55 5.10 -26.69
N ILE A 140 37.58 4.49 -27.29
CA ILE A 140 37.47 3.86 -28.61
C ILE A 140 37.75 2.37 -28.48
N PRO A 141 36.72 1.52 -28.26
CA PRO A 141 36.86 0.09 -28.52
C PRO A 141 37.13 -0.12 -30.01
N LYS A 142 38.38 -0.45 -30.35
CA LYS A 142 38.76 -0.83 -31.71
C LYS A 142 38.40 -2.30 -31.93
N GLU A 143 37.36 -2.55 -32.71
CA GLU A 143 37.04 -3.91 -33.19
C GLU A 143 37.50 -4.06 -34.64
N GLU A 144 38.52 -4.89 -34.85
CA GLU A 144 39.04 -5.20 -36.18
C GLU A 144 38.57 -6.59 -36.61
N GLN A 145 37.81 -6.64 -37.71
CA GLN A 145 37.32 -7.88 -38.28
C GLN A 145 37.92 -8.13 -39.66
N ARG A 146 38.16 -9.42 -39.96
CA ARG A 146 38.91 -9.85 -41.14
C ARG A 146 38.06 -10.75 -42.03
N ALA A 147 37.90 -10.36 -43.30
CA ALA A 147 37.42 -11.24 -44.37
C ALA A 147 38.55 -11.50 -45.38
N VAL A 148 38.85 -12.78 -45.60
CA VAL A 148 39.81 -13.19 -46.64
C VAL A 148 39.04 -13.36 -47.95
N ARG A 149 39.44 -12.62 -48.99
CA ARG A 149 38.88 -12.79 -50.34
C ARG A 149 39.74 -13.77 -51.12
N LYS A 150 39.11 -14.77 -51.75
CA LYS A 150 39.80 -15.61 -52.73
C LYS A 150 39.85 -14.89 -54.08
N LYS A 151 40.95 -15.03 -54.84
CA LYS A 151 41.16 -14.35 -56.13
C LYS A 151 40.04 -14.60 -57.16
N SER A 152 39.28 -15.69 -57.02
CA SER A 152 38.15 -16.06 -57.88
C SER A 152 36.80 -15.48 -57.45
N GLU A 153 36.71 -14.80 -56.31
CA GLU A 153 35.45 -14.27 -55.78
C GLU A 153 35.11 -12.91 -56.41
N THR A 154 33.87 -12.80 -56.87
CA THR A 154 33.31 -11.55 -57.39
C THR A 154 33.14 -10.53 -56.27
N TRP A 155 33.11 -9.24 -56.60
CA TRP A 155 32.84 -8.18 -55.62
C TRP A 155 31.49 -8.35 -54.90
N ILE A 156 30.51 -9.02 -55.51
CA ILE A 156 29.24 -9.39 -54.88
C ILE A 156 29.46 -10.31 -53.67
N ALA A 157 30.39 -11.27 -53.76
CA ALA A 157 30.76 -12.13 -52.63
C ALA A 157 31.46 -11.33 -51.53
N VAL A 158 32.24 -10.31 -51.90
CA VAL A 158 32.86 -9.38 -50.93
C VAL A 158 31.80 -8.57 -50.19
N PHE A 159 30.77 -8.05 -50.88
CA PHE A 159 29.66 -7.34 -50.23
C PHE A 159 28.90 -8.23 -49.25
N LYS A 160 28.60 -9.47 -49.64
CA LYS A 160 27.98 -10.45 -48.74
C LYS A 160 28.87 -10.78 -47.55
N GLY A 161 30.19 -10.82 -47.76
CA GLY A 161 31.19 -10.97 -46.70
C GLY A 161 31.21 -9.78 -45.74
N ILE A 162 31.10 -8.54 -46.25
CA ILE A 162 30.98 -7.32 -45.44
C ILE A 162 29.71 -7.38 -44.58
N GLU A 163 28.56 -7.73 -45.18
CA GLU A 163 27.30 -7.91 -44.44
C GLU A 163 27.41 -8.98 -43.35
N GLN A 164 28.06 -10.11 -43.66
CA GLN A 164 28.29 -11.20 -42.70
C GLN A 164 29.25 -10.81 -41.58
N LEU A 165 30.32 -10.08 -41.89
CA LEU A 165 31.25 -9.55 -40.89
C LEU A 165 30.51 -8.62 -39.94
N PHE A 166 29.80 -7.61 -40.46
CA PHE A 166 29.00 -6.73 -39.60
C PHE A 166 27.88 -7.44 -38.84
N ALA A 167 27.33 -8.53 -39.37
CA ALA A 167 26.37 -9.37 -38.65
C ALA A 167 27.05 -10.12 -37.48
N SER A 168 28.31 -10.53 -37.66
CA SER A 168 29.12 -11.21 -36.64
C SER A 168 29.79 -10.27 -35.63
N ALA A 169 30.03 -9.00 -36.00
CA ALA A 169 30.36 -7.93 -35.06
C ALA A 169 29.22 -7.80 -34.05
N ALA A 170 29.50 -8.28 -32.85
CA ALA A 170 28.60 -8.22 -31.72
C ALA A 170 28.53 -6.77 -31.30
N LEU A 171 27.60 -6.00 -31.89
CA LEU A 171 27.28 -4.70 -31.34
C LEU A 171 26.94 -4.88 -29.86
N PRO A 172 27.47 -4.02 -28.98
CA PRO A 172 26.87 -3.89 -27.67
C PRO A 172 25.37 -3.66 -27.85
N PRO A 173 24.47 -4.47 -27.24
CA PRO A 173 23.04 -4.19 -27.30
C PRO A 173 22.82 -2.77 -26.79
N LEU A 174 22.17 -1.92 -27.60
CA LEU A 174 21.77 -0.59 -27.20
C LEU A 174 20.67 -0.75 -26.15
N TYR A 175 21.07 -0.68 -24.89
CA TYR A 175 20.13 -0.52 -23.79
C TYR A 175 19.64 0.92 -23.84
N SER A 176 18.37 1.10 -24.16
CA SER A 176 17.83 2.43 -24.44
C SER A 176 17.31 3.12 -23.19
N SER A 177 16.97 2.37 -22.14
CA SER A 177 16.44 2.93 -20.89
C SER A 177 16.30 1.89 -19.77
N VAL A 178 16.33 2.38 -18.52
CA VAL A 178 15.76 1.67 -17.36
C VAL A 178 14.38 2.27 -17.11
N LEU A 179 13.37 1.43 -16.92
CA LEU A 179 12.00 1.84 -16.59
C LEU A 179 11.68 1.35 -15.19
N ILE A 180 11.39 2.26 -14.26
CA ILE A 180 10.86 1.90 -12.94
C ILE A 180 9.34 1.95 -12.99
N GLN A 181 8.69 0.87 -12.60
CA GLN A 181 7.26 0.86 -12.38
C GLN A 181 6.95 1.53 -11.05
N LYS A 182 6.22 2.64 -11.10
CA LYS A 182 5.72 3.32 -9.91
C LYS A 182 4.67 2.43 -9.22
N PRO A 183 4.71 2.25 -7.89
CA PRO A 183 3.58 1.70 -7.17
C PRO A 183 2.42 2.69 -7.30
N SER A 184 1.46 2.41 -8.20
CA SER A 184 0.23 3.19 -8.48
C SER A 184 0.38 4.72 -8.49
N GLU A 185 0.20 5.35 -9.65
CA GLU A 185 0.41 6.79 -9.83
C GLU A 185 -0.32 7.66 -8.79
N GLY A 186 0.43 8.24 -7.86
CA GLY A 186 -0.11 9.13 -6.80
C GLY A 186 -0.43 8.44 -5.47
N ALA A 187 -0.13 7.15 -5.31
CA ALA A 187 -0.34 6.45 -4.05
C ALA A 187 0.63 6.94 -2.97
N GLU A 188 0.06 7.36 -1.84
CA GLU A 188 0.79 7.55 -0.59
C GLU A 188 1.10 6.17 0.01
N LEU A 189 2.34 5.97 0.44
CA LEU A 189 2.79 4.72 1.03
C LEU A 189 2.73 4.82 2.55
N PRO A 190 2.09 3.91 3.28
CA PRO A 190 2.09 3.96 4.73
C PRO A 190 3.46 3.57 5.30
N VAL A 191 3.90 4.28 6.34
CA VAL A 191 5.13 3.92 7.08
C VAL A 191 5.01 2.51 7.67
N GLY A 192 6.10 1.73 7.65
CA GLY A 192 6.15 0.37 8.18
C GLY A 192 5.58 -0.74 7.28
N GLN A 193 5.01 -0.40 6.11
CA GLN A 193 4.53 -1.40 5.14
C GLN A 193 5.63 -1.75 4.12
N GLU A 194 5.80 -3.04 3.84
CA GLU A 194 6.73 -3.50 2.80
C GLU A 194 6.27 -3.05 1.40
N VAL A 195 7.19 -2.46 0.65
CA VAL A 195 6.99 -1.95 -0.71
C VAL A 195 7.93 -2.67 -1.66
N VAL A 196 7.36 -3.29 -2.69
CA VAL A 196 8.14 -3.93 -3.76
C VAL A 196 8.22 -2.99 -4.96
N VAL A 197 9.45 -2.67 -5.38
CA VAL A 197 9.73 -1.83 -6.53
C VAL A 197 10.29 -2.69 -7.64
N THR A 198 9.73 -2.52 -8.85
CA THR A 198 10.13 -3.29 -10.02
C THR A 198 10.71 -2.37 -11.09
N ALA A 199 11.85 -2.75 -11.64
CA ALA A 199 12.48 -2.06 -12.75
C ALA A 199 12.74 -3.00 -13.92
N GLN A 200 12.61 -2.48 -15.14
CA GLN A 200 12.84 -3.20 -16.38
C GLN A 200 13.94 -2.53 -17.20
N LEU A 201 14.91 -3.31 -17.66
CA LEU A 201 15.96 -2.87 -18.56
C LEU A 201 15.47 -3.04 -20.01
N LYS A 202 15.16 -1.94 -20.69
CA LYS A 202 14.62 -1.99 -22.05
C LYS A 202 15.75 -2.07 -23.08
N VAL A 203 15.70 -3.09 -23.93
CA VAL A 203 16.64 -3.28 -25.05
C VAL A 203 16.00 -2.74 -26.33
N SER A 204 16.72 -1.90 -27.10
CA SER A 204 16.31 -1.55 -28.46
C SER A 204 16.29 -2.82 -29.33
N SER A 205 15.14 -3.07 -29.94
CA SER A 205 14.69 -4.38 -30.40
C SER A 205 15.43 -4.89 -31.64
N LYS A 206 16.07 -6.07 -31.54
CA LYS A 206 16.04 -7.19 -32.53
C LYS A 206 17.04 -8.33 -32.28
N ARG A 207 17.93 -8.27 -31.28
CA ARG A 207 18.92 -9.34 -31.01
C ARG A 207 18.60 -10.13 -29.73
N ARG A 208 18.63 -11.47 -29.83
CA ARG A 208 18.30 -12.44 -28.76
C ARG A 208 19.38 -12.64 -27.70
N SER A 209 20.58 -12.10 -27.88
CA SER A 209 21.70 -12.34 -26.96
C SER A 209 21.87 -11.14 -26.02
N LEU A 210 21.39 -11.29 -24.79
CA LEU A 210 21.69 -10.35 -23.70
C LEU A 210 23.06 -10.69 -23.06
N PRO A 211 23.82 -9.70 -22.58
CA PRO A 211 25.05 -9.91 -21.82
C PRO A 211 24.81 -10.67 -20.51
N HIS A 212 25.90 -11.25 -19.99
CA HIS A 212 25.89 -12.16 -18.83
C HIS A 212 25.59 -11.50 -17.48
N SER A 213 25.61 -10.16 -17.36
CA SER A 213 25.25 -9.45 -16.12
C SER A 213 24.11 -8.48 -16.37
N LYS A 214 22.93 -8.85 -15.88
CA LYS A 214 21.67 -8.07 -15.96
C LYS A 214 21.30 -7.43 -14.62
N GLU A 215 22.26 -7.34 -13.71
CA GLU A 215 21.98 -7.02 -12.31
C GLU A 215 21.72 -5.52 -12.14
N LEU A 216 20.47 -5.16 -11.86
CA LEU A 216 20.07 -3.79 -11.51
C LEU A 216 20.37 -3.52 -10.04
N ARG A 217 21.04 -2.41 -9.74
CA ARG A 217 21.25 -1.93 -8.38
C ARG A 217 20.15 -0.96 -8.00
N PHE A 218 19.53 -1.22 -6.86
CA PHE A 218 18.47 -0.38 -6.30
C PHE A 218 19.00 0.39 -5.10
N SER A 219 18.62 1.66 -5.02
CA SER A 219 18.91 2.51 -3.86
C SER A 219 17.72 3.38 -3.53
N VAL A 220 17.56 3.70 -2.26
CA VAL A 220 16.55 4.63 -1.75
C VAL A 220 17.23 5.74 -0.98
N ARG A 221 16.71 6.95 -1.09
CA ARG A 221 17.19 8.11 -0.33
C ARG A 221 16.02 8.99 0.06
N ARG A 222 16.00 9.45 1.31
CA ARG A 222 15.04 10.48 1.74
C ARG A 222 15.49 11.85 1.22
N ILE A 223 14.58 12.69 0.74
CA ILE A 223 14.97 13.94 0.05
C ILE A 223 15.78 14.88 0.97
N ASP A 224 15.48 14.87 2.26
CA ASP A 224 16.16 15.62 3.33
C ASP A 224 17.45 14.97 3.84
N GLN A 225 17.82 13.78 3.34
CA GLN A 225 19.07 13.08 3.68
C GLN A 225 19.98 12.97 2.47
N GLU A 226 21.29 13.12 2.66
CA GLU A 226 22.28 12.98 1.58
C GLU A 226 22.65 11.52 1.30
N GLN A 227 22.54 10.65 2.30
CA GLN A 227 22.98 9.26 2.20
C GLN A 227 21.89 8.38 1.56
N ALA A 228 22.25 7.67 0.49
CA ALA A 228 21.40 6.65 -0.12
C ALA A 228 21.68 5.28 0.52
N GLU A 229 20.61 4.53 0.78
CA GLU A 229 20.65 3.15 1.26
C GLU A 229 20.45 2.19 0.09
N SER A 230 21.24 1.11 0.04
CA SER A 230 21.08 0.06 -0.97
C SER A 230 19.90 -0.84 -0.63
N LEU A 231 19.02 -1.10 -1.59
CA LEU A 231 17.88 -1.99 -1.39
C LEU A 231 18.23 -3.44 -1.72
N PRO A 232 17.79 -4.42 -0.92
CA PRO A 232 17.95 -5.84 -1.23
C PRO A 232 17.10 -6.23 -2.44
N GLN A 233 17.71 -6.92 -3.41
CA GLN A 233 16.98 -7.54 -4.50
C GLN A 233 16.20 -8.76 -4.01
N VAL A 234 14.96 -8.89 -4.46
CA VAL A 234 14.04 -9.98 -4.08
C VAL A 234 13.77 -10.92 -5.25
N GLY A 235 13.94 -10.45 -6.48
CA GLY A 235 13.78 -11.28 -7.66
C GLY A 235 14.39 -10.65 -8.91
N SER A 236 14.82 -11.50 -9.83
CA SER A 236 15.23 -11.10 -11.17
C SER A 236 14.73 -12.12 -12.17
N ASP A 237 13.94 -11.67 -13.15
CA ASP A 237 13.47 -12.48 -14.26
C ASP A 237 13.83 -11.81 -15.58
N GLY A 238 14.83 -12.36 -16.26
CA GLY A 238 15.32 -11.82 -17.52
C GLY A 238 15.76 -10.37 -17.39
N ASP A 239 14.97 -9.47 -17.95
CA ASP A 239 15.25 -8.03 -18.03
C ASP A 239 14.53 -7.23 -16.93
N THR A 240 13.80 -7.91 -16.04
CA THR A 240 13.07 -7.33 -14.92
C THR A 240 13.77 -7.69 -13.61
N SER A 241 14.00 -6.72 -12.74
CA SER A 241 14.45 -6.95 -11.37
C SER A 241 13.54 -6.24 -10.37
N SER A 242 13.41 -6.82 -9.19
CA SER A 242 12.59 -6.27 -8.11
C SER A 242 13.40 -6.17 -6.83
N ALA A 243 13.16 -5.11 -6.06
CA ALA A 243 13.73 -4.88 -4.75
C ALA A 243 12.61 -4.59 -3.73
N SER A 244 12.86 -4.93 -2.46
CA SER A 244 11.93 -4.67 -1.37
C SER A 244 12.49 -3.62 -0.42
N TRP A 245 11.60 -2.79 0.13
CA TRP A 245 11.91 -1.72 1.06
C TRP A 245 10.74 -1.48 2.02
N THR A 246 11.05 -1.27 3.30
CA THR A 246 10.06 -0.87 4.31
C THR A 246 10.44 0.51 4.85
N PRO A 247 9.67 1.58 4.59
CA PRO A 247 9.96 2.91 5.11
C PRO A 247 9.83 2.94 6.64
N GLY A 248 10.86 3.45 7.32
CA GLY A 248 10.84 3.64 8.78
C GLY A 248 10.23 4.97 9.23
N GLU A 249 10.18 5.98 8.35
CA GLU A 249 9.73 7.34 8.70
C GLU A 249 8.84 7.94 7.60
N VAL A 250 8.02 8.92 7.98
CA VAL A 250 7.19 9.70 7.05
C VAL A 250 8.02 10.73 6.28
N GLY A 251 7.64 11.01 5.03
CA GLY A 251 8.32 12.01 4.20
C GLY A 251 8.48 11.61 2.74
N TRP A 252 9.25 12.40 1.99
CA TRP A 252 9.51 12.16 0.57
C TRP A 252 10.78 11.35 0.35
N TYR A 253 10.66 10.31 -0.47
CA TYR A 253 11.77 9.45 -0.85
C TYR A 253 11.96 9.42 -2.36
N VAL A 254 13.22 9.24 -2.77
CA VAL A 254 13.63 8.98 -4.15
C VAL A 254 14.15 7.55 -4.21
N ILE A 255 13.56 6.75 -5.09
CA ILE A 255 14.01 5.38 -5.35
C ILE A 255 14.68 5.38 -6.72
N ARG A 256 15.93 4.93 -6.77
CA ARG A 256 16.75 4.87 -7.98
C ARG A 256 17.07 3.43 -8.33
N ALA A 257 16.82 3.05 -9.57
CA ALA A 257 17.31 1.81 -10.16
C ALA A 257 18.40 2.18 -11.17
N SER A 258 19.55 1.54 -11.05
CA SER A 258 20.73 1.80 -11.88
C SER A 258 21.31 0.52 -12.44
N TRP A 259 21.71 0.54 -13.70
CA TRP A 259 22.48 -0.52 -14.31
C TRP A 259 23.94 -0.04 -14.41
N PRO A 260 24.89 -0.66 -13.67
CA PRO A 260 26.26 -0.15 -13.51
C PRO A 260 27.15 -0.23 -14.77
N GLY A 261 26.56 -0.47 -15.94
CA GLY A 261 27.31 -0.61 -17.19
C GLY A 261 28.35 -1.73 -17.16
N LYS A 262 29.18 -1.78 -18.20
CA LYS A 262 30.45 -2.49 -18.18
C LYS A 262 31.46 -1.70 -19.00
N ASP A 263 32.60 -1.37 -18.38
CA ASP A 263 33.88 -0.85 -18.92
C ASP A 263 33.88 0.34 -19.93
N SER A 264 32.73 0.76 -20.48
CA SER A 264 32.64 1.86 -21.47
C SER A 264 31.19 2.29 -21.75
N ARG A 265 30.26 2.13 -20.79
CA ARG A 265 28.84 2.49 -20.99
C ARG A 265 28.37 3.43 -19.90
N PRO A 266 27.59 4.48 -20.24
CA PRO A 266 27.02 5.36 -19.24
C PRO A 266 26.09 4.57 -18.32
N ASP A 267 26.15 4.88 -17.02
CA ASP A 267 25.20 4.35 -16.04
C ASP A 267 23.79 4.71 -16.48
N LEU A 268 23.00 3.70 -16.84
CA LEU A 268 21.58 3.90 -17.08
C LEU A 268 20.89 3.92 -15.72
N SER A 269 20.16 4.99 -15.43
CA SER A 269 19.36 5.04 -14.22
C SER A 269 18.02 5.70 -14.45
N ALA A 270 17.03 5.24 -13.69
CA ALA A 270 15.74 5.89 -13.56
C ALA A 270 15.48 6.17 -12.08
N GLU A 271 14.62 7.16 -11.82
CA GLU A 271 14.24 7.56 -10.47
C GLU A 271 12.73 7.77 -10.39
N ILE A 272 12.15 7.41 -9.25
CA ILE A 272 10.77 7.74 -8.89
C ILE A 272 10.73 8.44 -7.54
N LYS A 273 9.79 9.39 -7.39
CA LYS A 273 9.50 10.05 -6.12
C LYS A 273 8.25 9.42 -5.51
N VAL A 274 8.34 9.09 -4.22
CA VAL A 274 7.24 8.54 -3.43
C VAL A 274 7.04 9.33 -2.14
N HIS A 275 5.80 9.45 -1.69
CA HIS A 275 5.44 10.10 -0.45
C HIS A 275 5.03 9.02 0.56
N VAL A 276 5.75 8.94 1.67
CA VAL A 276 5.43 8.08 2.80
C VAL A 276 4.62 8.88 3.80
N VAL A 277 3.44 8.39 4.12
CA VAL A 277 2.51 9.01 5.08
C VAL A 277 2.30 8.12 6.30
N GLU A 278 1.82 8.73 7.36
CA GLU A 278 1.36 7.97 8.52
C GLU A 278 0.15 7.12 8.11
N PRO A 279 0.08 5.83 8.50
CA PRO A 279 -1.05 4.97 8.17
C PRO A 279 -2.33 5.63 8.66
N GLN A 280 -3.20 6.01 7.73
CA GLN A 280 -4.51 6.51 8.12
C GLN A 280 -5.29 5.38 8.79
N PRO A 281 -5.95 5.64 9.93
CA PRO A 281 -6.76 4.63 10.58
C PRO A 281 -7.89 4.22 9.63
N LEU A 282 -7.87 2.95 9.20
CA LEU A 282 -8.85 2.38 8.27
C LEU A 282 -10.26 2.28 8.90
N CYS A 283 -10.34 2.30 10.23
CA CYS A 283 -11.57 2.16 11.00
C CYS A 283 -11.68 3.26 12.05
N GLU A 284 -12.91 3.69 12.32
CA GLU A 284 -13.27 4.64 13.37
C GLU A 284 -14.37 4.03 14.26
N ILE A 285 -14.42 4.43 15.52
CA ILE A 285 -15.47 4.01 16.46
C ILE A 285 -16.53 5.10 16.50
N GLU A 286 -17.79 4.73 16.28
CA GLU A 286 -18.93 5.63 16.37
C GLU A 286 -19.77 5.29 17.61
N ILE A 287 -19.92 6.23 18.53
CA ILE A 287 -20.82 6.10 19.70
C ILE A 287 -22.23 6.53 19.27
N LEU A 288 -23.16 5.58 19.19
CA LEU A 288 -24.55 5.77 18.79
C LEU A 288 -25.39 6.35 19.93
N GLU A 289 -25.21 5.84 21.14
CA GLU A 289 -25.91 6.29 22.34
C GLU A 289 -24.97 6.29 23.55
N PRO A 290 -25.17 7.20 24.52
CA PRO A 290 -26.11 8.33 24.49
C PRO A 290 -25.68 9.42 23.49
N ALA A 291 -26.63 10.28 23.10
CA ALA A 291 -26.36 11.41 22.23
C ALA A 291 -25.34 12.39 22.84
N GLN A 292 -24.64 13.14 22.00
CA GLN A 292 -23.69 14.16 22.44
C GLN A 292 -24.41 15.18 23.35
N ASN A 293 -23.83 15.44 24.52
CA ASN A 293 -24.35 16.34 25.54
C ASN A 293 -25.73 15.93 26.10
N ALA A 294 -26.04 14.62 26.10
CA ALA A 294 -27.25 14.12 26.74
C ALA A 294 -27.28 14.49 28.23
N LYS A 295 -28.48 14.84 28.73
CA LYS A 295 -28.78 15.05 30.14
C LYS A 295 -29.27 13.74 30.75
N LEU A 296 -28.57 13.27 31.77
CA LEU A 296 -28.82 12.02 32.46
C LEU A 296 -29.04 12.31 33.95
N PHE A 297 -29.56 11.34 34.69
CA PHE A 297 -29.79 11.48 36.13
C PHE A 297 -28.93 10.53 36.95
N THR A 298 -28.55 10.96 38.15
CA THR A 298 -27.88 10.08 39.13
C THR A 298 -28.72 8.83 39.41
N GLY A 299 -28.10 7.65 39.36
CA GLY A 299 -28.76 6.35 39.55
C GLY A 299 -29.52 5.82 38.33
N GLN A 300 -29.57 6.56 37.21
CA GLN A 300 -30.18 6.10 35.97
C GLN A 300 -29.33 5.01 35.32
N VAL A 301 -29.95 3.93 34.83
CA VAL A 301 -29.25 2.96 33.96
C VAL A 301 -29.15 3.55 32.55
N VAL A 302 -27.93 3.76 32.08
CA VAL A 302 -27.61 4.35 30.77
C VAL A 302 -27.06 3.26 29.87
N SER A 303 -27.72 3.02 28.73
CA SER A 303 -27.17 2.15 27.68
C SER A 303 -26.19 2.95 26.83
N VAL A 304 -24.99 2.39 26.63
CA VAL A 304 -23.96 2.92 25.74
C VAL A 304 -23.83 1.98 24.55
N HIS A 305 -24.09 2.49 23.36
CA HIS A 305 -24.02 1.74 22.12
C HIS A 305 -22.93 2.32 21.22
N ALA A 306 -22.04 1.47 20.73
CA ALA A 306 -20.99 1.85 19.79
C ALA A 306 -20.86 0.85 18.65
N ARG A 307 -20.35 1.30 17.50
CA ARG A 307 -20.03 0.44 16.36
C ARG A 307 -18.70 0.83 15.73
N LEU A 308 -18.05 -0.12 15.08
CA LEU A 308 -16.83 0.12 14.30
C LEU A 308 -17.25 0.42 12.85
N VAL A 309 -16.87 1.58 12.31
CA VAL A 309 -17.19 2.01 10.94
C VAL A 309 -15.92 2.20 10.12
N ALA A 310 -15.99 1.85 8.83
CA ALA A 310 -14.90 2.16 7.89
C ALA A 310 -14.91 3.66 7.58
N LYS A 311 -13.75 4.29 7.63
CA LYS A 311 -13.62 5.71 7.31
C LYS A 311 -13.91 5.90 5.81
N ASN A 312 -14.81 6.83 5.46
CA ASN A 312 -15.18 7.25 4.09
C ASN A 312 -16.17 6.39 3.28
N GLY A 313 -16.90 5.43 3.87
CA GLY A 313 -17.93 4.70 3.12
C GLY A 313 -17.40 3.88 1.93
N GLU A 314 -16.08 3.67 1.87
CA GLU A 314 -15.47 2.71 0.95
C GLU A 314 -15.92 1.31 1.37
N GLN A 315 -16.96 0.83 0.71
CA GLN A 315 -17.64 -0.45 0.91
C GLN A 315 -16.70 -1.69 0.84
N LYS A 316 -15.44 -1.51 0.45
CA LYS A 316 -14.45 -2.57 0.28
C LYS A 316 -13.53 -2.79 1.48
N VAL A 317 -13.42 -1.84 2.42
CA VAL A 317 -12.58 -2.03 3.61
C VAL A 317 -13.40 -2.74 4.68
N LYS A 318 -13.22 -4.05 4.81
CA LYS A 318 -13.77 -4.81 5.95
C LYS A 318 -12.97 -4.46 7.20
N CYS A 319 -13.52 -3.59 8.05
CA CYS A 319 -13.05 -3.49 9.43
C CYS A 319 -13.14 -4.88 10.08
N PRO A 320 -12.16 -5.27 10.91
CA PRO A 320 -12.19 -6.56 11.57
C PRO A 320 -13.49 -6.68 12.35
N GLU A 321 -14.33 -7.63 11.94
CA GLU A 321 -15.56 -7.94 12.65
C GLU A 321 -15.11 -8.45 14.02
N ALA A 322 -15.39 -7.66 15.07
CA ALA A 322 -14.91 -8.01 16.38
C ALA A 322 -15.84 -9.11 16.91
N LEU A 323 -15.39 -10.35 16.70
CA LEU A 323 -16.13 -11.60 16.90
C LEU A 323 -16.44 -11.91 18.37
N SER A 324 -15.87 -11.17 19.33
CA SER A 324 -16.09 -11.38 20.77
C SER A 324 -16.49 -10.08 21.47
N PRO A 325 -17.33 -10.14 22.52
CA PRO A 325 -17.70 -8.98 23.32
C PRO A 325 -16.52 -8.33 24.05
N ASP A 326 -15.33 -8.94 24.12
CA ASP A 326 -14.15 -8.40 24.83
C ASP A 326 -13.28 -7.45 23.97
N THR A 327 -13.77 -7.06 22.79
CA THR A 327 -12.97 -6.31 21.80
C THR A 327 -13.12 -4.81 21.84
N LEU A 328 -14.13 -4.26 22.51
CA LEU A 328 -14.16 -2.83 22.82
C LEU A 328 -14.01 -2.66 24.33
N THR A 329 -13.43 -1.56 24.72
CA THR A 329 -13.32 -1.19 26.13
C THR A 329 -14.06 0.12 26.31
N PHE A 330 -14.99 0.14 27.24
CA PHE A 330 -15.84 1.28 27.55
C PHE A 330 -15.44 1.82 28.91
N PHE A 331 -15.27 3.13 29.03
CA PHE A 331 -14.98 3.80 30.29
C PHE A 331 -15.76 5.11 30.37
N ALA A 332 -16.14 5.50 31.59
CA ALA A 332 -16.69 6.83 31.85
C ALA A 332 -15.68 7.59 32.72
N MET A 333 -15.21 8.75 32.25
CA MET A 333 -14.28 9.59 32.99
C MET A 333 -15.01 10.80 33.57
N ARG A 334 -14.76 11.09 34.85
CA ARG A 334 -15.17 12.33 35.52
C ARG A 334 -13.91 13.14 35.79
N GLY A 335 -13.62 14.14 34.95
CA GLY A 335 -12.30 14.76 34.93
C GLY A 335 -11.20 13.73 34.59
N GLU A 336 -10.18 13.59 35.45
CA GLU A 336 -9.12 12.58 35.33
C GLU A 336 -9.46 11.25 36.05
N GLU A 337 -10.57 11.20 36.78
CA GLU A 337 -10.94 10.05 37.60
C GLU A 337 -11.78 9.05 36.80
N LEU A 338 -11.40 7.77 36.84
CA LEU A 338 -12.13 6.69 36.19
C LEU A 338 -13.38 6.35 37.03
N SER A 339 -14.56 6.57 36.47
CA SER A 339 -15.81 6.07 37.05
C SER A 339 -15.97 4.60 36.70
N THR A 340 -16.42 3.80 37.67
CA THR A 340 -16.63 2.33 37.64
C THR A 340 -16.80 1.70 36.25
N PRO A 341 -16.11 0.57 35.96
CA PRO A 341 -16.16 -0.06 34.65
C PRO A 341 -17.59 -0.52 34.32
N PRO A 342 -18.04 -0.31 33.09
CA PRO A 342 -19.36 -0.76 32.63
C PRO A 342 -19.46 -2.29 32.65
N THR A 343 -20.60 -2.80 33.11
CA THR A 343 -20.66 -4.10 33.79
C THR A 343 -20.94 -5.29 32.87
N GLN A 344 -21.27 -5.09 31.59
CA GLN A 344 -21.54 -6.22 30.68
C GLN A 344 -21.51 -5.77 29.21
N MET A 345 -20.86 -6.55 28.35
CA MET A 345 -20.80 -6.28 26.91
C MET A 345 -21.64 -7.31 26.14
N SER A 346 -22.54 -6.81 25.31
CA SER A 346 -23.25 -7.62 24.31
C SER A 346 -22.92 -7.08 22.92
N ALA A 347 -22.57 -7.98 22.00
CA ALA A 347 -22.36 -7.67 20.59
C ALA A 347 -23.49 -8.30 19.79
N GLN A 348 -24.36 -7.47 19.19
CA GLN A 348 -25.38 -7.92 18.25
C GLN A 348 -25.31 -7.06 16.98
N ASN A 349 -25.26 -7.69 15.82
CA ASN A 349 -25.26 -7.03 14.50
C ASN A 349 -24.16 -5.95 14.34
N GLY A 350 -22.96 -6.18 14.91
CA GLY A 350 -21.85 -5.23 14.87
C GLY A 350 -22.02 -4.00 15.77
N ILE A 351 -23.06 -3.96 16.62
CA ILE A 351 -23.26 -2.96 17.66
C ILE A 351 -22.85 -3.56 19.00
N TYR A 352 -21.90 -2.88 19.65
CA TYR A 352 -21.41 -3.21 20.98
C TYR A 352 -22.16 -2.36 21.99
N SER A 353 -22.74 -3.03 22.98
CA SER A 353 -23.64 -2.41 23.94
C SER A 353 -23.13 -2.68 25.33
N THR A 354 -23.15 -1.66 26.19
CA THR A 354 -22.91 -1.83 27.61
C THR A 354 -23.80 -0.92 28.45
N THR A 355 -23.87 -1.17 29.75
CA THR A 355 -24.66 -0.36 30.68
C THR A 355 -23.75 0.33 31.69
N TRP A 356 -24.09 1.57 32.00
CA TRP A 356 -23.39 2.41 32.97
C TRP A 356 -24.42 3.10 33.87
N VAL A 357 -24.10 3.23 35.16
CA VAL A 357 -24.94 3.93 36.15
C VAL A 357 -24.11 5.05 36.78
N PRO A 358 -24.35 6.33 36.43
CA PRO A 358 -23.66 7.43 37.09
C PRO A 358 -24.16 7.58 38.52
N MET A 359 -23.25 7.57 39.48
CA MET A 359 -23.58 7.74 40.90
C MET A 359 -23.49 9.20 41.36
N ASN A 360 -22.74 10.05 40.65
CA ASN A 360 -22.50 11.44 41.03
C ASN A 360 -22.98 12.39 39.94
N GLU A 361 -23.37 13.60 40.34
CA GLU A 361 -23.63 14.70 39.42
C GLU A 361 -22.30 15.27 38.90
N ASP A 362 -22.09 15.25 37.59
CA ASP A 362 -20.96 15.90 36.93
C ASP A 362 -21.09 15.82 35.39
N LYS A 363 -20.13 16.41 34.68
CA LYS A 363 -19.83 16.12 33.29
C LYS A 363 -18.95 14.88 33.18
N TYR A 364 -19.42 13.91 32.41
CA TYR A 364 -18.69 12.69 32.12
C TYR A 364 -18.25 12.66 30.65
N THR A 365 -17.05 12.13 30.41
CA THR A 365 -16.58 11.76 29.07
C THR A 365 -16.61 10.24 28.95
N LEU A 366 -17.53 9.73 28.14
CA LEU A 366 -17.55 8.32 27.74
C LEU A 366 -16.46 8.10 26.70
N VAL A 367 -15.59 7.14 26.98
CA VAL A 367 -14.47 6.74 26.12
C VAL A 367 -14.74 5.32 25.64
N VAL A 368 -14.69 5.12 24.33
CA VAL A 368 -14.72 3.80 23.72
C VAL A 368 -13.41 3.57 22.97
N ALA A 369 -12.70 2.52 23.34
CA ALA A 369 -11.40 2.19 22.77
C ALA A 369 -11.37 0.77 22.23
N TYR A 370 -10.73 0.59 21.09
CA TYR A 370 -10.41 -0.71 20.51
C TYR A 370 -8.96 -1.06 20.89
N PRO A 371 -8.67 -2.28 21.37
CA PRO A 371 -7.35 -2.65 21.90
C PRO A 371 -6.28 -2.75 20.81
N LYS A 372 -6.68 -2.85 19.54
CA LYS A 372 -5.73 -2.89 18.43
C LYS A 372 -5.19 -1.49 18.12
N GLU A 373 -3.88 -1.41 18.04
CA GLU A 373 -3.15 -0.21 17.66
C GLU A 373 -3.62 0.32 16.29
N GLY A 374 -3.75 1.65 16.17
CA GLY A 374 -4.18 2.31 14.93
C GLY A 374 -5.68 2.53 14.76
N VAL A 375 -6.54 2.24 15.76
CA VAL A 375 -7.93 2.70 15.78
C VAL A 375 -8.09 3.84 16.79
N PRO A 376 -8.49 5.05 16.38
CA PRO A 376 -8.66 6.17 17.30
C PRO A 376 -9.79 5.90 18.30
N ARG A 377 -9.61 6.37 19.54
CA ARG A 377 -10.64 6.29 20.59
C ARG A 377 -11.80 7.22 20.26
N ALA A 378 -13.02 6.77 20.48
CA ALA A 378 -14.20 7.62 20.41
C ALA A 378 -14.50 8.25 21.76
N LEU A 379 -14.88 9.52 21.73
CA LEU A 379 -15.19 10.32 22.92
C LEU A 379 -16.61 10.89 22.79
N ARG A 380 -17.38 10.84 23.89
CA ARG A 380 -18.73 11.40 23.97
C ARG A 380 -18.94 12.07 25.32
N GLN A 381 -19.34 13.35 25.31
CA GLN A 381 -19.61 14.07 26.56
C GLN A 381 -21.08 13.96 26.93
N VAL A 382 -21.36 13.77 28.23
CA VAL A 382 -22.71 13.75 28.82
C VAL A 382 -22.72 14.52 30.14
N THR A 383 -23.88 15.03 30.55
CA THR A 383 -24.05 15.75 31.83
C THR A 383 -25.04 15.00 32.71
N VAL A 384 -24.66 14.72 33.95
CA VAL A 384 -25.50 14.03 34.94
C VAL A 384 -26.00 15.05 35.96
N GLU A 385 -27.32 15.14 36.11
CA GLU A 385 -28.00 16.04 37.05
C GLU A 385 -28.60 15.24 38.22
N HIS A 386 -28.68 15.86 39.40
CA HIS A 386 -29.37 15.27 40.55
C HIS A 386 -30.89 15.19 40.32
N CYS A 387 -31.50 14.05 40.66
CA CYS A 387 -32.94 13.87 40.54
C CYS A 387 -33.64 14.51 41.74
N VAL A 388 -34.02 15.79 41.66
CA VAL A 388 -34.79 16.47 42.73
C VAL A 388 -36.24 15.98 42.72
N PRO A 389 -36.75 15.33 43.79
CA PRO A 389 -38.13 14.89 43.85
C PRO A 389 -39.05 16.07 44.18
N THR A 390 -39.62 16.73 43.17
CA THR A 390 -40.74 17.67 43.39
C THR A 390 -42.05 16.90 43.60
N GLY A 391 -42.41 16.71 44.88
CA GLY A 391 -43.70 16.46 45.55
C GLY A 391 -44.93 15.77 44.90
N SER A 392 -45.16 15.84 43.59
CA SER A 392 -46.38 15.31 42.96
C SER A 392 -46.14 14.12 42.01
N ARG A 393 -44.88 13.71 41.81
CA ARG A 393 -44.51 12.61 40.89
C ARG A 393 -44.29 11.25 41.56
N CYS A 394 -44.36 11.13 42.90
CA CYS A 394 -44.08 9.87 43.59
C CYS A 394 -45.19 8.82 43.44
N THR A 395 -46.46 9.21 43.33
CA THR A 395 -47.57 8.26 43.14
C THR A 395 -47.50 7.56 41.78
N LEU A 396 -47.13 8.28 40.71
CA LEU A 396 -46.93 7.68 39.39
C LEU A 396 -45.70 6.76 39.36
N LYS A 397 -44.65 7.11 40.13
CA LYS A 397 -43.40 6.33 40.23
C LYS A 397 -43.60 5.02 40.99
N ARG A 398 -44.44 4.99 42.03
CA ARG A 398 -44.73 3.74 42.75
C ARG A 398 -45.38 2.70 41.85
N THR A 399 -46.34 3.10 41.00
CA THR A 399 -46.94 2.20 40.00
C THR A 399 -45.93 1.72 38.97
N ALA A 400 -45.05 2.61 38.49
CA ALA A 400 -44.00 2.24 37.54
C ALA A 400 -42.97 1.27 38.14
N SER A 401 -42.60 1.44 39.42
CA SER A 401 -41.68 0.52 40.12
C SER A 401 -42.31 -0.85 40.40
N TRP A 402 -43.60 -0.91 40.74
CA TRP A 402 -44.30 -2.21 40.84
C TRP A 402 -44.43 -2.91 39.48
N VAL A 403 -44.67 -2.15 38.41
CA VAL A 403 -44.67 -2.69 37.04
C VAL A 403 -43.28 -3.19 36.65
N SER A 404 -42.21 -2.47 37.01
CA SER A 404 -40.84 -2.93 36.71
C SER A 404 -40.46 -4.19 37.49
N VAL A 405 -40.84 -4.30 38.78
CA VAL A 405 -40.65 -5.54 39.55
C VAL A 405 -41.45 -6.69 38.94
N GLY A 406 -42.71 -6.45 38.54
CA GLY A 406 -43.56 -7.45 37.89
C GLY A 406 -42.99 -7.94 36.54
N LEU A 407 -42.49 -7.01 35.71
CA LEU A 407 -41.81 -7.33 34.45
C LEU A 407 -40.50 -8.08 34.69
N GLY A 408 -39.74 -7.71 35.73
CA GLY A 408 -38.52 -8.43 36.12
C GLY A 408 -38.81 -9.87 36.53
N ALA A 409 -39.87 -10.11 37.31
CA ALA A 409 -40.30 -11.46 37.68
C ALA A 409 -40.73 -12.29 36.46
N ALA A 410 -41.52 -11.70 35.55
CA ALA A 410 -41.93 -12.37 34.31
C ALA A 410 -40.73 -12.73 33.41
N ALA A 411 -39.76 -11.82 33.27
CA ALA A 411 -38.51 -12.09 32.56
C ALA A 411 -37.70 -13.21 33.22
N GLY A 412 -37.68 -13.28 34.56
CA GLY A 412 -37.03 -14.36 35.30
C GLY A 412 -37.65 -15.73 35.02
N VAL A 413 -38.98 -15.82 34.95
CA VAL A 413 -39.70 -17.05 34.58
C VAL A 413 -39.36 -17.48 33.14
N LEU A 414 -39.34 -16.54 32.19
CA LEU A 414 -38.96 -16.82 30.81
C LEU A 414 -37.50 -17.29 30.69
N ALA A 415 -36.60 -16.73 31.49
CA ALA A 415 -35.21 -17.15 31.57
C ALA A 415 -35.08 -18.59 32.05
N GLY A 416 -35.78 -18.93 33.14
CA GLY A 416 -35.81 -20.28 33.69
C GLY A 416 -36.36 -21.32 32.70
N TRP A 417 -37.46 -20.99 32.03
CA TRP A 417 -38.05 -21.88 31.01
C TRP A 417 -37.10 -22.09 29.82
N SER A 418 -36.50 -21.02 29.31
CA SER A 418 -35.56 -21.09 28.19
C SER A 418 -34.28 -21.86 28.54
N ALA A 419 -33.80 -21.73 29.78
CA ALA A 419 -32.66 -22.49 30.29
C ALA A 419 -32.97 -24.00 30.34
N PHE A 420 -34.15 -24.36 30.86
CA PHE A 420 -34.61 -25.75 30.89
C PHE A 420 -34.72 -26.35 29.48
N ASP A 421 -35.32 -25.60 28.56
CA ASP A 421 -35.52 -26.02 27.18
C ASP A 421 -34.20 -26.14 26.39
N SER A 422 -33.22 -25.27 26.69
CA SER A 422 -31.85 -25.36 26.16
C SER A 422 -31.14 -26.63 26.65
N HIS A 423 -31.37 -27.04 27.90
CA HIS A 423 -30.78 -28.26 28.45
C HIS A 423 -31.33 -29.52 27.76
N THR A 424 -32.61 -29.52 27.43
CA THR A 424 -33.23 -30.60 26.64
C THR A 424 -32.61 -30.70 25.25
N ALA A 425 -32.45 -29.58 24.54
CA ALA A 425 -31.79 -29.53 23.24
C ALA A 425 -30.32 -29.98 23.32
N TYR A 426 -29.59 -29.60 24.37
CA TYR A 426 -28.21 -30.03 24.61
C TYR A 426 -28.11 -31.55 24.84
N LYS A 427 -29.04 -32.15 25.59
CA LYS A 427 -29.09 -33.60 25.78
C LYS A 427 -29.38 -34.34 24.47
N ALA A 428 -30.30 -33.83 23.65
CA ALA A 428 -30.59 -34.40 22.33
C ALA A 428 -29.37 -34.32 21.40
N LEU A 429 -28.66 -33.18 21.42
CA LEU A 429 -27.39 -33.03 20.71
C LEU A 429 -26.35 -34.05 21.21
N GLY A 430 -26.20 -34.19 22.52
CA GLY A 430 -25.27 -35.15 23.12
C GLY A 430 -25.56 -36.61 22.73
N GLN A 431 -26.84 -36.99 22.66
CA GLN A 431 -27.26 -38.32 22.19
C GLN A 431 -26.90 -38.57 20.72
N ALA A 432 -26.96 -37.53 19.86
CA ALA A 432 -26.56 -37.65 18.46
C ALA A 432 -25.05 -37.89 18.27
N TYR A 433 -24.22 -37.59 19.29
CA TYR A 433 -22.78 -37.81 19.29
C TYR A 433 -22.32 -38.99 20.18
N GLN A 434 -23.24 -39.79 20.74
CA GLN A 434 -22.86 -40.93 21.56
C GLN A 434 -22.26 -42.05 20.69
N GLY A 435 -21.01 -42.40 20.97
CA GLY A 435 -20.24 -43.44 20.26
C GLY A 435 -18.86 -43.00 19.79
N GLY A 436 -18.56 -41.69 19.81
CA GLY A 436 -17.28 -41.15 19.33
C GLY A 436 -17.11 -41.19 17.80
N GLU A 437 -18.08 -41.76 17.09
CA GLU A 437 -18.17 -41.72 15.64
C GLU A 437 -18.81 -40.40 15.18
N ALA A 438 -18.34 -39.88 14.04
CA ALA A 438 -18.95 -38.71 13.44
C ALA A 438 -20.38 -39.05 12.99
N PRO A 439 -21.37 -38.18 13.24
CA PRO A 439 -22.74 -38.42 12.83
C PRO A 439 -22.84 -38.58 11.30
N ASP A 440 -23.72 -39.48 10.86
CA ASP A 440 -23.98 -39.71 9.44
C ASP A 440 -24.39 -38.40 8.73
N PHE A 441 -23.81 -38.15 7.55
CA PHE A 441 -24.07 -36.97 6.74
C PHE A 441 -25.56 -36.81 6.39
N SER A 442 -26.30 -37.92 6.34
CA SER A 442 -27.76 -37.93 6.14
C SER A 442 -28.54 -37.20 7.24
N ARG A 443 -27.96 -37.00 8.43
CA ARG A 443 -28.56 -36.31 9.59
C ARG A 443 -28.00 -34.91 9.85
N SER A 444 -27.21 -34.37 8.92
CA SER A 444 -26.57 -33.06 9.07
C SER A 444 -27.58 -31.92 9.30
N GLU A 445 -28.71 -31.90 8.59
CA GLU A 445 -29.76 -30.88 8.78
C GLU A 445 -30.40 -30.93 10.17
N GLU A 446 -30.63 -32.14 10.72
CA GLU A 446 -31.19 -32.33 12.05
C GLU A 446 -30.23 -31.80 13.14
N ILE A 447 -28.93 -32.07 12.98
CA ILE A 447 -27.89 -31.64 13.92
C ILE A 447 -27.69 -30.13 13.87
N ILE A 448 -27.73 -29.53 12.68
CA ILE A 448 -27.68 -28.08 12.50
C ILE A 448 -28.90 -27.43 13.20
N SER A 449 -30.10 -27.97 12.97
CA SER A 449 -31.33 -27.48 13.61
C SER A 449 -31.28 -27.56 15.15
N LEU A 450 -30.80 -28.68 15.71
CA LEU A 450 -30.63 -28.84 17.17
C LEU A 450 -29.59 -27.88 17.75
N ARG A 451 -28.50 -27.63 17.03
CA ARG A 451 -27.46 -26.65 17.42
C ARG A 451 -28.03 -25.23 17.42
N ASP A 452 -28.74 -24.85 16.38
CA ASP A 452 -29.33 -23.51 16.25
C ASP A 452 -30.41 -23.27 17.31
N GLN A 453 -31.23 -24.30 17.58
CA GLN A 453 -32.23 -24.26 18.65
C GLN A 453 -31.58 -24.12 20.03
N TYR A 454 -30.48 -24.83 20.30
CA TYR A 454 -29.71 -24.70 21.54
C TYR A 454 -29.14 -23.28 21.70
N ILE A 455 -28.47 -22.74 20.68
CA ILE A 455 -27.84 -21.41 20.73
C ILE A 455 -28.91 -20.33 20.93
N SER A 456 -30.00 -20.38 20.17
CA SER A 456 -31.10 -19.41 20.26
C SER A 456 -31.73 -19.40 21.67
N ARG A 457 -32.04 -20.57 22.24
CA ARG A 457 -32.66 -20.68 23.56
C ARG A 457 -31.72 -20.30 24.69
N ARG A 458 -30.44 -20.63 24.58
CA ARG A 458 -29.41 -20.19 25.53
C ARG A 458 -29.28 -18.67 25.53
N ASN A 459 -29.25 -18.04 24.37
CA ASN A 459 -29.18 -16.58 24.26
C ASN A 459 -30.42 -15.91 24.85
N LEU A 460 -31.61 -16.49 24.64
CA LEU A 460 -32.86 -15.98 25.21
C LEU A 460 -32.90 -16.12 26.74
N ALA A 461 -32.36 -17.22 27.28
CA ALA A 461 -32.20 -17.41 28.72
C ALA A 461 -31.25 -16.38 29.35
N VAL A 462 -30.11 -16.11 28.71
CA VAL A 462 -29.14 -15.12 29.19
C VAL A 462 -29.73 -13.71 29.11
N GLY A 463 -30.33 -13.33 27.98
CA GLY A 463 -30.97 -12.01 27.83
C GLY A 463 -32.09 -11.77 28.83
N SER A 464 -32.96 -12.77 29.04
CA SER A 464 -34.09 -12.66 29.96
C SER A 464 -33.67 -12.61 31.43
N SER A 465 -32.60 -13.33 31.81
CA SER A 465 -32.07 -13.28 33.18
C SER A 465 -31.43 -11.93 33.51
N ILE A 466 -30.78 -11.28 32.53
CA ILE A 466 -30.26 -9.91 32.68
C ILE A 466 -31.42 -8.93 32.87
N ALA A 467 -32.43 -8.99 32.01
CA ALA A 467 -33.61 -8.13 32.13
C ALA A 467 -34.32 -8.32 33.48
N ALA A 468 -34.41 -9.56 33.97
CA ALA A 468 -34.98 -9.86 35.28
C ALA A 468 -34.24 -9.17 36.43
N VAL A 469 -32.91 -9.27 36.46
CA VAL A 469 -32.08 -8.65 37.52
C VAL A 469 -32.17 -7.13 37.47
N VAL A 470 -32.05 -6.54 36.28
CA VAL A 470 -32.05 -5.08 36.14
C VAL A 470 -33.41 -4.51 36.56
N LEU A 471 -34.51 -5.09 36.07
CA LEU A 471 -35.85 -4.59 36.35
C LEU A 471 -36.29 -4.83 37.80
N ALA A 472 -35.98 -6.00 38.36
CA ALA A 472 -36.28 -6.31 39.76
C ALA A 472 -35.37 -5.51 40.72
N GLY A 473 -34.09 -5.37 40.40
CA GLY A 473 -33.13 -4.60 41.19
C GLY A 473 -33.45 -3.10 41.20
N ALA A 474 -33.62 -2.49 40.02
CA ALA A 474 -33.96 -1.06 39.93
C ALA A 474 -35.35 -0.75 40.50
N GLY A 475 -36.32 -1.63 40.28
CA GLY A 475 -37.65 -1.52 40.88
C GLY A 475 -37.63 -1.64 42.39
N GLY A 476 -36.91 -2.63 42.92
CA GLY A 476 -36.73 -2.84 44.35
C GLY A 476 -35.98 -1.71 45.05
N LEU A 477 -34.91 -1.19 44.43
CA LEU A 477 -34.18 -0.03 44.97
C LEU A 477 -35.05 1.22 44.97
N CYS A 478 -35.81 1.47 43.90
CA CYS A 478 -36.76 2.58 43.85
C CYS A 478 -37.84 2.45 44.91
N LEU A 479 -38.42 1.26 45.10
CA LEU A 479 -39.42 1.02 46.13
C LEU A 479 -38.83 1.20 47.53
N TRP A 480 -37.64 0.69 47.79
CA TRP A 480 -36.96 0.84 49.07
C TRP A 480 -36.61 2.30 49.40
N HIS A 481 -36.17 3.07 48.40
CA HIS A 481 -35.86 4.48 48.57
C HIS A 481 -37.12 5.36 48.70
N CYS A 482 -38.24 4.95 48.08
CA CYS A 482 -39.52 5.64 48.23
C CYS A 482 -40.27 5.28 49.52
N ASP A 483 -40.12 4.05 50.03
CA ASP A 483 -40.83 3.56 51.20
C ASP A 483 -39.99 3.59 52.49
N SER A 484 -38.70 3.93 52.44
CA SER A 484 -37.94 4.25 53.65
C SER A 484 -38.55 5.50 54.28
N PRO A 485 -39.23 5.39 55.45
CA PRO A 485 -39.60 6.59 56.17
C PRO A 485 -38.31 7.36 56.46
N GLU A 486 -38.31 8.68 56.29
CA GLU A 486 -37.21 9.51 56.75
C GLU A 486 -36.97 9.17 58.23
N GLN A 487 -35.98 8.31 58.49
CA GLN A 487 -35.57 7.99 59.84
C GLN A 487 -34.96 9.27 60.37
N GLU A 488 -35.71 9.93 61.24
CA GLU A 488 -35.22 10.98 62.11
C GLU A 488 -34.03 10.40 62.89
N LYS A 489 -32.81 10.76 62.44
CA LYS A 489 -31.55 10.22 62.95
C LYS A 489 -31.47 10.40 64.46
N THR A 490 -31.68 9.34 65.23
CA THR A 490 -31.22 9.30 66.63
C THR A 490 -29.77 8.79 66.67
N PRO A 491 -28.88 9.32 67.54
CA PRO A 491 -27.44 9.21 67.33
C PRO A 491 -26.79 7.85 67.64
N HIS A 492 -27.55 6.79 67.93
CA HIS A 492 -26.98 5.55 68.52
C HIS A 492 -27.52 4.22 68.00
N GLU A 493 -28.23 4.17 66.88
CA GLU A 493 -28.71 2.90 66.31
C GLU A 493 -27.87 2.48 65.08
N PRO A 494 -27.40 1.21 64.99
CA PRO A 494 -26.61 0.75 63.86
C PRO A 494 -27.43 0.78 62.56
N GLU A 495 -26.83 1.31 61.49
CA GLU A 495 -27.45 1.48 60.17
C GLU A 495 -28.13 0.20 59.68
N ALA A 496 -29.43 0.27 59.39
CA ALA A 496 -30.17 -0.81 58.75
C ALA A 496 -29.60 -1.05 57.35
N MET A 497 -28.92 -2.19 57.15
CA MET A 497 -28.36 -2.54 55.85
C MET A 497 -29.48 -2.82 54.84
N PRO A 498 -29.36 -2.35 53.58
CA PRO A 498 -30.31 -2.69 52.53
C PRO A 498 -30.35 -4.21 52.32
N GLY A 499 -31.57 -4.74 52.11
CA GLY A 499 -31.77 -6.14 51.79
C GLY A 499 -30.98 -6.54 50.54
N GLN A 500 -30.27 -7.68 50.61
CA GLN A 500 -29.41 -8.15 49.52
C GLN A 500 -30.21 -9.06 48.58
N THR A 501 -30.20 -8.76 47.29
CA THR A 501 -30.72 -9.67 46.26
C THR A 501 -29.54 -10.38 45.59
N LEU A 502 -29.46 -11.70 45.75
CA LEU A 502 -28.41 -12.56 45.21
C LEU A 502 -28.98 -13.43 44.09
N LEU A 503 -28.43 -13.29 42.89
CA LEU A 503 -28.71 -14.18 41.75
C LEU A 503 -27.62 -15.26 41.68
N HIS A 504 -28.04 -16.52 41.75
CA HIS A 504 -27.18 -17.67 41.48
C HIS A 504 -27.44 -18.17 40.05
N VAL A 505 -26.39 -18.20 39.23
CA VAL A 505 -26.44 -18.78 37.88
C VAL A 505 -25.45 -19.94 37.81
N GLY A 506 -25.96 -21.15 37.63
CA GLY A 506 -25.16 -22.36 37.46
C GLY A 506 -25.59 -23.16 36.21
N PRO A 507 -24.78 -24.13 35.76
CA PRO A 507 -25.15 -24.99 34.65
C PRO A 507 -26.38 -25.84 35.00
N GLY A 508 -27.56 -25.36 34.56
CA GLY A 508 -28.85 -26.02 34.75
C GLY A 508 -29.79 -25.40 35.78
N GLN A 509 -29.41 -24.29 36.44
CA GLN A 509 -30.29 -23.61 37.40
C GLN A 509 -30.02 -22.10 37.48
N VAL A 510 -31.10 -21.34 37.61
CA VAL A 510 -31.08 -19.90 37.95
C VAL A 510 -31.94 -19.73 39.20
N GLY A 511 -31.34 -19.25 40.28
CA GLY A 511 -32.02 -19.00 41.56
C GLY A 511 -31.89 -17.55 41.95
N VAL A 512 -33.00 -16.90 42.33
CA VAL A 512 -33.00 -15.56 42.93
C VAL A 512 -33.27 -15.73 44.42
N SER A 513 -32.36 -15.27 45.26
CA SER A 513 -32.58 -15.15 46.69
C SER A 513 -32.68 -13.67 47.06
N VAL A 514 -33.76 -13.28 47.72
CA VAL A 514 -33.94 -11.93 48.24
C VAL A 514 -33.87 -12.03 49.75
N ARG A 515 -32.79 -11.51 50.34
CA ARG A 515 -32.66 -11.39 51.79
C ARG A 515 -33.20 -10.05 52.21
N LEU A 516 -34.47 -10.02 52.62
CA LEU A 516 -35.06 -8.88 53.30
C LEU A 516 -34.50 -8.80 54.73
N PRO A 517 -34.38 -7.60 55.32
CA PRO A 517 -33.91 -7.44 56.71
C PRO A 517 -34.77 -8.19 57.73
#